data_AF-A0A448Z258-F1
#
_entry.id   AF-A0A448Z258-F1
#
_cell.length_a   1.000
_cell.length_b   1.000
_cell.length_c   1.000
_cell.angle_alpha   90.00
_cell.angle_beta   90.00
_cell.angle_gamma   90.00
#
_symmetry.space_group_name_H-M   'P 1'
#
loop_
_entity.id
_entity.type
_entity.pdbx_description
1 polymer ?
#
loop_
_entity_poly.entity_id
_entity_poly.type
_entity_poly.pdbx_seq_one_letter_code
_entity_poly.pdbx_strand_id
1 'polypeptide(L)'
;MDLVEADLTPGQDWRESLNATCNRLSTQYINLLRAASSVSALEKGGGSGSNNAHDPRAGTGKMMSLQDPPPPSLAAEIASSSLQCQLAAENICVASSQLLSLIRTLRLSILMMDEEAIAAEEELQVLEVEKITTEAQHQANQLEKEWMQLRNSE
;
A
#
# COMPACT_ATOMS: atom_id res chain seq x y z
N MET A 1 -4.97 -31.50 -24.62
CA MET A 1 -3.58 -31.12 -24.30
C MET A 1 -3.72 -29.92 -23.40
N ASP A 2 -3.69 -30.17 -22.10
CA ASP A 2 -3.80 -29.10 -21.11
C ASP A 2 -2.59 -28.18 -21.28
N LEU A 3 -2.87 -26.89 -21.39
CA LEU A 3 -1.86 -25.84 -21.35
C LEU A 3 -1.19 -25.96 -19.99
N VAL A 4 0.01 -26.52 -19.96
CA VAL A 4 0.90 -26.42 -18.80
C VAL A 4 1.21 -24.92 -18.70
N GLU A 5 0.50 -24.23 -17.80
CA GLU A 5 0.92 -22.91 -17.33
C GLU A 5 2.40 -23.02 -16.98
N ALA A 6 3.22 -22.14 -17.55
CA ALA A 6 4.63 -22.12 -17.24
C ALA A 6 4.76 -21.85 -15.74
N ASP A 7 5.02 -22.89 -14.96
CA ASP A 7 5.31 -22.76 -13.53
C ASP A 7 6.42 -21.72 -13.40
N LEU A 8 6.11 -20.65 -12.67
CA LEU A 8 7.07 -19.59 -12.35
C LEU A 8 8.31 -20.25 -11.74
N THR A 9 9.49 -19.69 -12.04
CA THR A 9 10.69 -20.21 -11.39
C THR A 9 10.58 -19.94 -9.88
N PRO A 10 11.14 -20.80 -9.01
CA PRO A 10 11.06 -20.58 -7.56
C PRO A 10 11.56 -19.19 -7.11
N GLY A 11 12.53 -18.61 -7.82
CA GLY A 11 13.00 -17.24 -7.60
C GLY A 11 11.95 -16.17 -7.98
N GLN A 12 11.21 -16.37 -9.07
CA GLN A 12 10.10 -15.50 -9.47
C GLN A 12 8.96 -15.55 -8.46
N ASP A 13 8.52 -16.75 -8.04
CA ASP A 13 7.50 -16.93 -7.01
C ASP A 13 7.86 -16.24 -5.70
N TRP A 14 9.13 -16.38 -5.29
CA TRP A 14 9.64 -15.74 -4.08
C TRP A 14 9.64 -14.21 -4.21
N ARG A 15 10.07 -13.67 -5.36
CA ARG A 15 10.10 -12.23 -5.64
C ARG A 15 8.70 -11.63 -5.70
N GLU A 16 7.74 -12.32 -6.30
CA GLU A 16 6.33 -11.90 -6.31
C GLU A 16 5.75 -11.90 -4.90
N SER A 17 6.01 -12.95 -4.12
CA SER A 17 5.58 -13.06 -2.73
C SER A 17 6.18 -11.95 -1.85
N LEU A 18 7.44 -11.59 -2.08
CA LEU A 18 8.11 -10.47 -1.41
C LEU A 18 7.44 -9.15 -1.76
N ASN A 19 7.24 -8.88 -3.06
CA ASN A 19 6.61 -7.64 -3.52
C ASN A 19 5.19 -7.49 -2.97
N ALA A 20 4.39 -8.56 -3.01
CA ALA A 20 3.04 -8.57 -2.44
C ALA A 20 3.06 -8.28 -0.93
N THR A 21 4.01 -8.88 -0.19
CA THR A 21 4.16 -8.66 1.26
C THR A 21 4.58 -7.22 1.57
N CYS A 22 5.53 -6.65 0.82
CA CYS A 22 5.97 -5.26 0.96
C CYS A 22 4.84 -4.26 0.64
N ASN A 23 4.08 -4.50 -0.43
CA ASN A 23 2.92 -3.67 -0.80
C ASN A 23 1.84 -3.73 0.27
N ARG A 24 1.59 -4.91 0.84
CA ARG A 24 0.68 -5.09 1.98
C ARG A 24 1.17 -4.31 3.19
N LEU A 25 2.44 -4.42 3.57
CA LEU A 25 3.01 -3.66 4.70
C LEU A 25 2.85 -2.16 4.52
N SER A 26 3.22 -1.64 3.34
CA SER A 26 3.09 -0.21 3.02
C SER A 26 1.62 0.26 3.12
N THR A 27 0.70 -0.50 2.53
CA THR A 27 -0.73 -0.18 2.55
C THR A 27 -1.28 -0.17 3.97
N GLN A 28 -0.92 -1.16 4.79
CA GLN A 28 -1.43 -1.26 6.16
C GLN A 28 -0.83 -0.20 7.07
N TYR A 29 0.43 0.19 6.84
CA TYR A 29 1.03 1.32 7.51
C TYR A 29 0.31 2.64 7.18
N ILE A 30 -0.01 2.88 5.91
CA ILE A 30 -0.80 4.06 5.50
C ILE A 30 -2.19 4.04 6.12
N ASN A 31 -2.86 2.88 6.14
CA ASN A 31 -4.17 2.72 6.78
C ASN A 31 -4.12 3.03 8.28
N LEU A 32 -3.07 2.57 8.96
CA LEU A 32 -2.83 2.87 10.37
C LEU A 32 -2.65 4.37 10.59
N LEU A 33 -1.82 5.03 9.77
CA LEU A 33 -1.60 6.48 9.84
C LEU A 33 -2.90 7.26 9.61
N ARG A 34 -3.75 6.82 8.67
CA ARG A 34 -5.04 7.46 8.38
C ARG A 34 -6.02 7.28 9.53
N ALA A 35 -6.13 6.07 10.08
CA ALA A 35 -6.97 5.79 11.24
C ALA A 35 -6.51 6.60 12.45
N ALA A 36 -5.21 6.59 12.77
CA ALA A 36 -4.65 7.36 13.88
C ALA A 36 -4.83 8.88 13.69
N SER A 37 -4.65 9.40 12.47
CA SER A 37 -4.86 10.83 12.17
C SER A 37 -6.31 11.26 12.33
N SER A 38 -7.28 10.40 12.00
CA SER A 38 -8.70 10.67 12.25
C SER A 38 -9.03 10.78 13.74
N VAL A 39 -8.36 9.97 14.59
CA VAL A 39 -8.48 10.06 16.05
C VAL A 39 -7.80 11.32 16.57
N SER A 40 -6.58 11.65 16.13
CA SER A 40 -5.85 12.83 16.60
C SER A 40 -6.46 14.17 16.16
N ALA A 41 -7.05 14.24 14.96
CA ALA A 41 -7.79 15.42 14.51
C ALA A 41 -9.06 15.64 15.34
N LEU A 42 -9.69 14.56 15.80
CA LEU A 42 -10.85 14.60 16.67
C LEU A 42 -10.50 14.98 18.11
N GLU A 43 -9.39 14.46 18.67
CA GLU A 43 -8.91 14.84 20.01
C GLU A 43 -8.56 16.34 20.10
N LYS A 44 -7.98 16.93 19.04
CA LYS A 44 -7.76 18.39 18.96
C LYS A 44 -9.05 19.21 18.82
N GLY A 45 -10.12 18.61 18.29
CA GLY A 45 -11.46 19.24 18.20
C GLY A 45 -12.30 19.12 19.48
N GLY A 46 -11.89 18.27 20.43
CA GLY A 46 -12.65 17.96 21.65
C GLY A 46 -12.42 18.93 22.82
N GLY A 47 -11.56 19.94 22.69
CA GLY A 47 -11.24 20.82 23.81
C GLY A 47 -10.48 22.08 23.44
N SER A 48 -11.05 22.96 22.62
CA SER A 48 -10.86 24.42 22.71
C SER A 48 -11.63 25.17 21.60
N GLY A 49 -12.75 25.79 21.97
CA GLY A 49 -13.22 27.06 21.40
C GLY A 49 -13.51 27.14 19.91
N SER A 50 -14.58 26.48 19.44
CA SER A 50 -15.30 26.99 18.26
C SER A 50 -16.45 27.87 18.77
N ASN A 51 -16.35 29.17 18.53
CA ASN A 51 -17.35 30.20 18.83
C ASN A 51 -18.62 30.00 17.98
N ASN A 52 -19.38 28.96 18.24
CA ASN A 52 -20.80 28.92 17.89
C ASN A 52 -21.54 28.29 19.06
N ALA A 53 -22.04 29.15 19.93
CA ALA A 53 -23.00 28.81 20.97
C ALA A 53 -24.25 28.22 20.30
N HIS A 54 -24.25 26.90 20.11
CA HIS A 54 -25.45 26.17 19.75
C HIS A 54 -26.19 25.86 21.06
N ASP A 55 -27.09 26.77 21.43
CA ASP A 55 -28.05 26.55 22.50
C ASP A 55 -28.88 25.29 22.19
N PRO A 56 -28.93 24.27 23.07
CA PRO A 56 -29.73 23.08 22.86
C PRO A 56 -31.25 23.33 22.94
N ARG A 57 -31.69 24.57 23.24
CA ARG A 57 -33.11 24.96 23.25
C ARG A 57 -33.57 25.69 21.97
N ALA A 58 -32.65 26.04 21.06
CA ALA A 58 -33.01 26.70 19.81
C ALA A 58 -33.42 25.66 18.75
N GLY A 59 -34.71 25.36 18.70
CA GLY A 59 -35.34 24.45 17.74
C GLY A 59 -35.33 24.94 16.29
N THR A 60 -34.15 25.14 15.71
CA THR A 60 -33.97 25.61 14.32
C THR A 60 -32.85 24.84 13.62
N GLY A 61 -32.92 23.52 13.63
CA GLY A 61 -32.18 22.67 12.71
C GLY A 61 -33.07 22.38 11.50
N LYS A 62 -32.78 23.02 10.37
CA LYS A 62 -33.37 22.79 9.04
C LYS A 62 -33.73 21.30 8.87
N MET A 63 -35.00 20.98 8.65
CA MET A 63 -35.43 19.64 8.25
C MET A 63 -34.60 19.22 7.05
N MET A 64 -33.64 18.32 7.25
CA MET A 64 -33.06 17.56 6.16
C MET A 64 -34.19 16.69 5.60
N SER A 65 -34.22 16.59 4.28
CA SER A 65 -35.10 15.70 3.52
C SER A 65 -35.28 14.35 4.24
N LEU A 66 -36.51 13.85 4.32
CA LEU A 66 -36.86 12.55 4.94
C LEU A 66 -36.14 11.34 4.28
N GLN A 67 -35.40 11.57 3.19
CA GLN A 67 -34.68 10.59 2.40
C GLN A 67 -33.18 10.51 2.69
N ASP A 68 -32.60 11.41 3.50
CA ASP A 68 -31.16 11.37 3.80
C ASP A 68 -30.91 10.56 5.09
N PRO A 69 -30.07 9.51 5.07
CA PRO A 69 -29.76 8.78 6.28
C PRO A 69 -29.11 9.73 7.30
N PRO A 70 -29.47 9.64 8.59
CA PRO A 70 -28.93 10.54 9.61
C PRO A 70 -27.40 10.40 9.63
N PRO A 71 -26.66 11.52 9.80
CA PRO A 71 -25.21 11.47 9.87
C PRO A 71 -24.78 10.52 11.00
N PRO A 72 -23.75 9.68 10.77
CA PRO A 72 -23.30 8.71 11.75
C PRO A 72 -22.94 9.41 13.07
N SER A 73 -23.32 8.78 14.19
CA SER A 73 -22.99 9.33 15.50
C SER A 73 -21.47 9.32 15.69
N LEU A 74 -20.93 10.37 16.32
CA LEU A 74 -19.51 10.49 16.62
C LEU A 74 -18.91 9.27 17.33
N ALA A 75 -19.69 8.61 18.20
CA ALA A 75 -19.28 7.38 18.88
C ALA A 75 -19.06 6.21 17.90
N ALA A 76 -19.84 6.12 16.83
CA ALA A 76 -19.69 5.11 15.78
C ALA A 76 -18.44 5.39 14.92
N GLU A 77 -18.10 6.67 14.71
CA GLU A 77 -16.86 7.07 14.01
C GLU A 77 -15.61 6.71 14.84
N ILE A 78 -15.62 6.93 16.15
CA ILE A 78 -14.52 6.55 17.05
C ILE A 78 -14.36 5.03 17.12
N ALA A 79 -15.47 4.29 17.27
CA ALA A 79 -15.44 2.84 17.32
C ALA A 79 -14.91 2.23 16.02
N SER A 80 -15.31 2.77 14.87
CA SER A 80 -14.83 2.31 13.57
C SER A 80 -13.36 2.64 13.34
N SER A 81 -12.89 3.82 13.75
CA SER A 81 -11.48 4.20 13.63
C SER A 81 -10.57 3.37 14.55
N SER A 82 -11.01 3.09 15.78
CA SER A 82 -10.29 2.21 16.70
C SER A 82 -10.17 0.78 16.15
N LEU A 83 -11.26 0.25 15.58
CA LEU A 83 -11.25 -1.06 14.94
C LEU A 83 -10.34 -1.09 13.70
N GLN A 84 -10.36 -0.05 12.88
CA GLN A 84 -9.47 0.07 11.72
C GLN A 84 -7.99 0.13 12.14
N CYS A 85 -7.68 0.85 13.22
CA CYS A 85 -6.33 0.93 13.78
C CYS A 85 -5.84 -0.45 14.25
N GLN A 86 -6.67 -1.18 15.02
CA GLN A 86 -6.35 -2.54 15.47
C GLN A 86 -6.17 -3.51 14.29
N LEU A 87 -7.09 -3.47 13.31
CA LEU A 87 -7.00 -4.31 12.12
C LEU A 87 -5.73 -4.03 11.31
N ALA A 88 -5.36 -2.75 11.14
CA ALA A 88 -4.14 -2.38 10.44
C ALA A 88 -2.89 -2.87 11.18
N ALA A 89 -2.85 -2.75 12.51
CA ALA A 89 -1.75 -3.23 13.34
C ALA A 89 -1.57 -4.76 13.25
N GLU A 90 -2.66 -5.52 13.37
CA GLU A 90 -2.60 -6.98 13.23
C GLU A 90 -2.15 -7.40 11.82
N ASN A 91 -2.64 -6.72 10.77
CA ASN A 91 -2.20 -6.99 9.41
C ASN A 91 -0.72 -6.66 9.18
N ILE A 92 -0.17 -5.64 9.86
CA ILE A 92 1.28 -5.36 9.85
C ILE A 92 2.02 -6.53 10.50
N CYS A 93 1.60 -7.00 11.67
CA CYS A 93 2.23 -8.15 12.34
C CYS A 93 2.25 -9.41 11.46
N VAL A 94 1.12 -9.72 10.82
CA VAL A 94 1.02 -10.85 9.88
C VAL A 94 1.98 -10.67 8.70
N ALA A 95 1.98 -9.51 8.07
CA ALA A 95 2.84 -9.26 6.92
C ALA A 95 4.34 -9.25 7.30
N SER A 96 4.69 -8.77 8.50
CA SER A 96 6.06 -8.89 9.04
C SER A 96 6.45 -10.35 9.29
N SER A 97 5.54 -11.19 9.79
CA SER A 97 5.79 -12.63 9.96
C SER A 97 6.00 -13.33 8.60
N GLN A 98 5.22 -12.96 7.59
CA GLN A 98 5.39 -13.44 6.22
C GLN A 98 6.75 -13.02 5.64
N LEU A 99 7.17 -11.77 5.86
CA LEU A 99 8.47 -11.29 5.43
C LEU A 99 9.63 -12.08 6.09
N LEU A 100 9.55 -12.34 7.39
CA LEU A 100 10.54 -13.16 8.10
C LEU A 100 10.58 -14.60 7.56
N SER A 101 9.44 -15.14 7.17
CA SER A 101 9.34 -16.47 6.55
C SER A 101 10.01 -16.49 5.17
N LEU A 102 9.79 -15.46 4.34
CA LEU A 102 10.46 -15.32 3.05
C LEU A 102 11.99 -15.20 3.19
N ILE A 103 12.47 -14.42 4.16
CA ILE A 103 13.91 -14.32 4.48
C ILE A 103 14.47 -15.70 4.89
N ARG A 104 13.73 -16.46 5.69
CA ARG A 104 14.12 -17.81 6.08
C ARG A 104 14.21 -18.72 4.85
N THR A 105 13.23 -18.69 3.97
CA THR A 105 13.23 -19.48 2.73
C THR A 105 14.44 -19.16 1.86
N LEU A 106 14.74 -17.87 1.65
CA LEU A 106 15.91 -17.45 0.87
C LEU A 106 17.24 -17.91 1.51
N ARG A 107 17.36 -17.80 2.82
CA ARG A 107 18.56 -18.29 3.53
C ARG A 107 18.73 -19.81 3.37
N LEU A 108 17.63 -20.56 3.43
CA LEU A 108 17.67 -22.00 3.23
C LEU A 108 17.98 -22.36 1.78
N SER A 109 17.45 -21.64 0.79
CA SER A 109 17.76 -21.90 -0.62
C SER A 109 19.24 -21.67 -0.93
N ILE A 110 19.83 -20.58 -0.43
CA ILE A 110 21.27 -20.29 -0.59
C ILE A 110 22.13 -21.41 0.03
N LEU A 111 21.75 -21.94 1.18
CA LEU A 111 22.50 -23.04 1.83
C LEU A 111 22.40 -24.37 1.07
N MET A 112 21.40 -24.53 0.21
CA MET A 112 21.14 -25.76 -0.55
C MET A 112 21.59 -25.66 -2.00
N MET A 113 21.99 -24.47 -2.47
CA MET A 113 22.45 -24.23 -3.83
C MET A 113 23.97 -24.38 -3.92
N ASP A 114 24.42 -24.98 -5.01
CA ASP A 114 25.84 -25.03 -5.37
C ASP A 114 26.32 -23.67 -5.90
N GLU A 115 27.60 -23.39 -5.75
CA GLU A 115 28.23 -22.12 -6.17
C GLU A 115 28.01 -21.83 -7.66
N GLU A 116 28.04 -22.86 -8.51
CA GLU A 116 27.76 -22.74 -9.94
C GLU A 116 26.30 -22.34 -10.23
N ALA A 117 25.34 -22.85 -9.44
CA ALA A 117 23.94 -22.50 -9.58
C ALA A 117 23.68 -21.05 -9.16
N ILE A 118 24.35 -20.58 -8.10
CA ILE A 118 24.29 -19.18 -7.65
C ILE A 118 24.82 -18.26 -8.76
N ALA A 119 26.01 -18.56 -9.30
CA ALA A 119 26.63 -17.73 -10.33
C ALA A 119 25.77 -17.64 -11.61
N ALA A 120 25.16 -18.75 -12.04
CA ALA A 120 24.28 -18.76 -13.21
C ALA A 120 23.00 -17.94 -12.98
N GLU A 121 22.41 -17.99 -11.78
CA GLU A 121 21.22 -17.20 -11.46
C GLU A 121 21.54 -15.70 -11.33
N GLU A 122 22.69 -15.34 -10.76
CA GLU A 122 23.16 -13.95 -10.73
C GLU A 122 23.37 -13.38 -12.14
N GLU A 123 23.99 -14.13 -13.05
CA GLU A 123 24.19 -13.70 -14.45
C GLU A 123 22.85 -13.46 -15.16
N LEU A 124 21.88 -14.36 -14.98
CA LEU A 124 20.53 -14.20 -15.53
C LEU A 124 19.84 -12.94 -14.97
N GLN A 125 19.97 -12.67 -13.68
CA GLN A 125 19.38 -11.47 -13.07
C GLN A 125 20.01 -10.18 -13.59
N VAL A 126 21.33 -10.16 -13.78
CA VAL A 126 22.03 -9.00 -14.37
C VAL A 126 21.47 -8.71 -15.77
N LEU A 127 21.35 -9.74 -16.61
CA LEU A 127 20.80 -9.59 -17.96
C LEU A 127 19.34 -9.10 -17.96
N GLU A 128 18.51 -9.60 -17.04
CA GLU A 128 17.11 -9.13 -16.89
C GLU A 128 17.05 -7.65 -16.52
N VAL A 129 17.87 -7.22 -15.55
CA VAL A 129 17.92 -5.83 -15.09
C VAL A 129 18.44 -4.89 -16.18
N GLU A 130 19.47 -5.30 -16.92
CA GLU A 130 19.99 -4.53 -18.06
C GLU A 130 18.92 -4.36 -19.14
N LYS A 131 18.17 -5.43 -19.45
CA LYS A 131 17.06 -5.37 -20.40
C LYS A 131 15.98 -4.38 -19.95
N ILE A 132 15.54 -4.45 -18.69
CA ILE A 132 14.53 -3.52 -18.15
C ILE A 132 15.05 -2.08 -18.19
N THR A 133 16.31 -1.87 -17.83
CA THR A 133 16.93 -0.54 -17.79
C THR A 133 17.03 0.07 -19.19
N THR A 134 17.45 -0.71 -20.18
CA THR A 134 17.56 -0.25 -21.57
C THR A 134 16.19 0.08 -22.16
N GLU A 135 15.16 -0.72 -21.88
CA GLU A 135 13.79 -0.44 -22.29
C GLU A 135 13.23 0.83 -21.63
N ALA A 136 13.41 0.98 -20.31
CA ALA A 136 13.00 2.18 -19.58
C ALA A 136 13.72 3.44 -20.09
N GLN A 137 15.02 3.35 -20.37
CA GLN A 137 15.78 4.45 -20.96
C GLN A 137 15.25 4.81 -22.36
N HIS A 138 14.91 3.81 -23.17
CA HIS A 138 14.32 4.05 -24.47
C HIS A 138 12.98 4.78 -24.38
N GLN A 139 12.09 4.31 -23.48
CA GLN A 139 10.80 4.95 -23.23
C GLN A 139 10.95 6.38 -22.71
N ALA A 140 11.88 6.62 -21.77
CA ALA A 140 12.17 7.96 -21.27
C ALA A 140 12.61 8.91 -22.39
N ASN A 141 13.51 8.46 -23.27
CA ASN A 141 13.96 9.24 -24.42
C ASN A 141 12.83 9.54 -25.42
N GLN A 142 11.88 8.61 -25.61
CA GLN A 142 10.71 8.85 -26.44
C GLN A 142 9.80 9.92 -25.82
N LEU A 143 9.46 9.76 -24.54
CA LEU A 143 8.62 10.72 -23.81
C LEU A 143 9.24 12.12 -23.77
N GLU A 144 10.57 12.23 -23.62
CA GLU A 144 11.26 13.51 -23.66
C GLU A 144 11.16 14.18 -25.04
N LYS A 145 11.27 13.41 -26.13
CA LYS A 145 11.09 13.93 -27.50
C LYS A 145 9.66 14.40 -27.75
N GLU A 146 8.67 13.62 -27.33
CA GLU A 146 7.26 13.99 -27.42
C GLU A 146 6.96 15.26 -26.63
N TRP A 147 7.49 15.37 -25.41
CA TRP A 147 7.34 16.56 -24.58
C TRP A 147 8.01 17.79 -25.19
N MET A 148 9.22 17.65 -25.74
CA MET A 148 9.92 18.72 -26.46
C MET A 148 9.16 19.18 -27.71
N GLN A 149 8.52 18.27 -28.43
CA GLN A 149 7.69 18.60 -29.60
C GLN A 149 6.43 19.36 -29.20
N LEU A 150 5.71 18.89 -28.18
CA LEU A 150 4.52 19.56 -27.65
C LEU A 150 4.85 20.99 -27.18
N ARG A 151 5.95 21.15 -26.44
CA ARG A 151 6.41 22.47 -25.97
C ARG A 151 6.80 23.42 -27.10
N ASN A 152 7.35 22.91 -28.20
CA ASN A 152 7.75 23.74 -29.35
C ASN A 152 6.59 24.03 -30.32
N SER A 153 5.44 23.35 -30.13
CA SER A 153 4.22 23.56 -30.90
C SER A 153 3.20 24.49 -30.23
N GLU A 154 3.47 24.92 -28.99
CA GLU A 154 2.83 26.06 -28.32
C GLU A 154 3.52 27.39 -28.69
#